data_AF-A0A1F5ZMG5-F1
#
_entry.id   AF-A0A1F5ZMG5-F1
#
_cell.length_a   1.000
_cell.length_b   1.000
_cell.length_c   1.000
_cell.angle_alpha   90.00
_cell.angle_beta   90.00
_cell.angle_gamma   90.00
#
_symmetry.space_group_name_H-M   'P 1'
#
loop_
_entity.id
_entity.type
_entity.pdbx_description
1 polymer ?
#
loop_
_entity_poly.entity_id
_entity_poly.type
_entity_poly.pdbx_seq_one_letter_code
_entity_poly.pdbx_strand_id
1 'polypeptide(L)'
;MKALDKPRYLKESRELYASLDIEKLMEEPNNAEETRKINRLIAIFTNFSSNDGKDLQDLFYDFRKWARASTRINHIKNRASDMMQLIGQKIEEMDIYRIEDNTPEAIQERKKLSEGKYDVAFSFAGEQRDYIGKVASYIENRSTLKVFYDENEKLEIWGTNLMDYLKSIYEDRANYCVMFISKEYAEKSWPNFERQIIQARSLTEEGVLLPVRFDSTPIKGEIPTIAYLSIDNMKPEELAELIIGKVAGSGRYFTKDSANEVVSLSRSGQVITSENIPLLYIKPIAASDGGPNGHFVHFIFKNMANQVLLDISWGIRGFNYEWRAENLIELEPGAEKEVIFPISSELVFNQPVNELNVFAEYRSLENQRFFVRRQLDQAKVPSGAFYEFKAAAFVSPTLLKDDGLKIISELEQPGDLYQMAFQIGTSEGIKKAKIGISRTFLSVWSITDESQIKQAIAELGHRIIRKMAREGKIQDYTFTTHDFPTDFQNGFEGYKQLRENIN
;
A
#
# COMPACT_ATOMS: atom_id res chain seq x y z
N MET A 1 -7.86 -28.15 -11.98
CA MET A 1 -7.85 -29.14 -10.86
C MET A 1 -8.47 -28.53 -9.60
N LYS A 2 -8.82 -29.32 -8.57
CA LYS A 2 -9.40 -28.80 -7.31
C LYS A 2 -8.32 -28.11 -6.45
N ALA A 3 -8.67 -27.04 -5.73
CA ALA A 3 -7.74 -26.25 -4.91
C ALA A 3 -6.98 -27.06 -3.84
N LEU A 4 -7.62 -28.14 -3.34
CA LEU A 4 -7.05 -29.05 -2.34
C LEU A 4 -5.82 -29.84 -2.82
N ASP A 5 -5.65 -30.00 -4.13
CA ASP A 5 -4.51 -30.76 -4.66
C ASP A 5 -3.24 -29.89 -4.85
N LYS A 6 -3.36 -28.55 -4.67
CA LYS A 6 -2.28 -27.59 -4.93
C LYS A 6 -0.99 -27.85 -4.12
N PRO A 7 -1.04 -28.18 -2.82
CA PRO A 7 0.17 -28.49 -2.05
C PRO A 7 0.92 -29.72 -2.58
N ARG A 8 0.17 -30.73 -3.06
CA ARG A 8 0.75 -31.94 -3.67
C ARG A 8 1.49 -31.62 -4.97
N TYR A 9 0.91 -30.80 -5.84
CA TYR A 9 1.53 -30.43 -7.11
C TYR A 9 2.70 -29.46 -6.94
N LEU A 10 2.64 -28.56 -5.96
CA LEU A 10 3.78 -27.70 -5.61
C LEU A 10 4.98 -28.54 -5.13
N LYS A 11 4.72 -29.54 -4.28
CA LYS A 11 5.74 -30.50 -3.83
C LYS A 11 6.32 -31.28 -5.01
N GLU A 12 5.46 -31.82 -5.88
CA GLU A 12 5.87 -32.57 -7.08
C GLU A 12 6.73 -31.69 -8.02
N SER A 13 6.36 -30.43 -8.25
CA SER A 13 7.14 -29.50 -9.08
C SER A 13 8.53 -29.20 -8.49
N ARG A 14 8.66 -29.08 -7.16
CA ARG A 14 9.96 -28.87 -6.51
C ARG A 14 10.87 -30.09 -6.63
N GLU A 15 10.33 -31.28 -6.42
CA GLU A 15 11.08 -32.54 -6.58
C GLU A 15 11.52 -32.73 -8.04
N LEU A 16 10.65 -32.43 -9.00
CA LEU A 16 11.00 -32.49 -10.42
C LEU A 16 12.07 -31.46 -10.80
N TYR A 17 11.95 -30.21 -10.34
CA TYR A 17 12.91 -29.15 -10.63
C TYR A 17 14.28 -29.44 -10.00
N ALA A 18 14.33 -29.89 -8.76
CA ALA A 18 15.57 -30.24 -8.07
C ALA A 18 16.25 -31.49 -8.66
N SER A 19 15.48 -32.38 -9.29
CA SER A 19 16.01 -33.58 -9.96
C SER A 19 16.33 -33.36 -11.43
N LEU A 20 16.14 -32.16 -11.98
CA LEU A 20 16.58 -31.84 -13.34
C LEU A 20 18.10 -31.79 -13.41
N ASP A 21 18.66 -32.57 -14.33
CA ASP A 21 20.09 -32.55 -14.60
C ASP A 21 20.36 -31.58 -15.76
N ILE A 22 20.77 -30.37 -15.39
CA ILE A 22 21.01 -29.27 -16.34
C ILE A 22 22.22 -29.59 -17.21
N GLU A 23 23.28 -30.15 -16.65
CA GLU A 23 24.49 -30.49 -17.40
C GLU A 23 24.18 -31.54 -18.45
N LYS A 24 23.39 -32.56 -18.08
CA LYS A 24 22.90 -33.58 -19.01
C LYS A 24 21.95 -33.03 -20.07
N LEU A 25 21.09 -32.06 -19.74
CA LEU A 25 20.24 -31.35 -20.73
C LEU A 25 21.05 -30.49 -21.70
N MET A 26 22.16 -29.93 -21.22
CA MET A 26 23.06 -29.10 -22.01
C MET A 26 23.89 -29.94 -23.00
N GLU A 27 24.30 -31.14 -22.57
CA GLU A 27 25.03 -32.11 -23.39
C GLU A 27 24.12 -32.89 -24.34
N GLU A 28 22.95 -33.32 -23.85
CA GLU A 28 21.94 -34.06 -24.61
C GLU A 28 20.56 -33.36 -24.54
N PRO A 29 20.31 -32.31 -25.35
CA PRO A 29 19.07 -31.51 -25.28
C PRO A 29 17.77 -32.24 -25.62
N ASN A 30 17.86 -33.46 -26.14
CA ASN A 30 16.71 -34.34 -26.38
C ASN A 30 16.70 -35.56 -25.44
N ASN A 31 17.43 -35.50 -24.33
CA ASN A 31 17.45 -36.57 -23.35
C ASN A 31 16.02 -36.87 -22.88
N ALA A 32 15.59 -38.11 -23.06
CA ALA A 32 14.20 -38.51 -22.88
C ALA A 32 13.76 -38.51 -21.40
N GLU A 33 14.70 -38.60 -20.47
CA GLU A 33 14.46 -38.53 -19.04
C GLU A 33 14.18 -37.08 -18.61
N GLU A 34 15.09 -36.17 -18.96
CA GLU A 34 14.98 -34.75 -18.59
C GLU A 34 13.82 -34.06 -19.33
N THR A 35 13.60 -34.41 -20.60
CA THR A 35 12.44 -33.93 -21.37
C THR A 35 11.12 -34.34 -20.73
N ARG A 36 11.04 -35.52 -20.08
CA ARG A 36 9.83 -35.96 -19.37
C ARG A 36 9.58 -35.13 -18.11
N LYS A 37 10.63 -34.80 -17.35
CA LYS A 37 10.53 -33.94 -16.17
C LYS A 37 10.04 -32.53 -16.54
N ILE A 38 10.60 -31.94 -17.60
CA ILE A 38 10.18 -30.62 -18.12
C ILE A 38 8.73 -30.65 -18.60
N ASN A 39 8.34 -31.65 -19.39
CA ASN A 39 6.95 -31.76 -19.85
C ASN A 39 5.97 -31.97 -18.70
N ARG A 40 6.38 -32.66 -17.64
CA ARG A 40 5.55 -32.83 -16.43
C ARG A 40 5.38 -31.51 -15.69
N LEU A 41 6.45 -30.73 -15.55
CA LEU A 41 6.40 -29.37 -14.99
C LEU A 41 5.46 -28.47 -15.79
N ILE A 42 5.60 -28.44 -17.13
CA ILE A 42 4.69 -27.69 -18.02
C ILE A 42 3.24 -28.12 -17.80
N ALA A 43 2.96 -29.43 -17.77
CA ALA A 43 1.61 -29.94 -17.54
C ALA A 43 1.03 -29.55 -16.18
N ILE A 44 1.86 -29.43 -15.14
CA ILE A 44 1.43 -28.91 -13.84
C ILE A 44 1.05 -27.43 -14.02
N PHE A 45 1.94 -26.60 -14.55
CA PHE A 45 1.71 -25.16 -14.69
C PHE A 45 0.50 -24.83 -15.59
N THR A 46 0.32 -25.52 -16.73
CA THR A 46 -0.85 -25.31 -17.63
C THR A 46 -2.19 -25.63 -16.95
N ASN A 47 -2.22 -26.55 -15.98
CA ASN A 47 -3.45 -26.93 -15.28
C ASN A 47 -3.79 -25.99 -14.11
N PHE A 48 -2.84 -25.15 -13.68
CA PHE A 48 -3.00 -24.21 -12.55
C PHE A 48 -3.06 -22.74 -12.98
N SER A 49 -2.74 -22.42 -14.24
CA SER A 49 -2.77 -21.05 -14.77
C SER A 49 -3.14 -21.03 -16.26
N SER A 50 -3.90 -20.01 -16.68
CA SER A 50 -4.43 -19.91 -18.04
C SER A 50 -3.36 -19.58 -19.09
N ASN A 51 -2.24 -18.94 -18.71
CA ASN A 51 -1.17 -18.55 -19.65
C ASN A 51 0.25 -19.07 -19.28
N ASP A 52 0.56 -19.39 -18.02
CA ASP A 52 1.96 -19.65 -17.61
C ASP A 52 2.59 -20.90 -18.25
N GLY A 53 1.80 -21.95 -18.47
CA GLY A 53 2.30 -23.17 -19.11
C GLY A 53 2.65 -22.99 -20.58
N LYS A 54 2.06 -21.98 -21.23
CA LYS A 54 2.30 -21.68 -22.65
C LYS A 54 3.65 -21.01 -22.85
N ASP A 55 4.03 -20.07 -21.97
CA ASP A 55 5.33 -19.40 -22.02
C ASP A 55 6.50 -20.39 -21.82
N LEU A 56 6.34 -21.34 -20.90
CA LEU A 56 7.31 -22.42 -20.70
C LEU A 56 7.38 -23.37 -21.90
N GLN A 57 6.25 -23.66 -22.52
CA GLN A 57 6.19 -24.49 -23.73
C GLN A 57 6.90 -23.83 -24.90
N ASP A 58 6.70 -22.52 -25.09
CA ASP A 58 7.34 -21.72 -26.14
C ASP A 58 8.85 -21.62 -25.92
N LEU A 59 9.29 -21.37 -24.68
CA LEU A 59 10.70 -21.30 -24.33
C LEU A 59 11.40 -22.66 -24.49
N PHE A 60 10.76 -23.76 -24.07
CA PHE A 60 11.30 -25.10 -24.25
C PHE A 60 11.33 -25.52 -25.72
N TYR A 61 10.32 -25.14 -26.50
CA TYR A 61 10.28 -25.36 -27.94
C TYR A 61 11.44 -24.64 -28.64
N ASP A 62 11.68 -23.38 -28.29
CA ASP A 62 12.82 -22.60 -28.78
C ASP A 62 14.14 -23.26 -28.40
N PHE A 63 14.32 -23.62 -27.13
CA PHE A 63 15.52 -24.31 -26.66
C PHE A 63 15.83 -25.55 -27.52
N ARG A 64 14.85 -26.41 -27.77
CA ARG A 64 15.02 -27.63 -28.61
C ARG A 64 15.32 -27.30 -30.07
N LYS A 65 14.68 -26.28 -30.63
CA LYS A 65 14.90 -25.83 -32.02
C LYS A 65 16.34 -25.37 -32.20
N TRP A 66 16.84 -24.55 -31.28
CA TRP A 66 18.21 -24.03 -31.30
C TRP A 66 19.25 -25.11 -30.98
N ALA A 67 18.96 -26.00 -30.04
CA ALA A 67 19.82 -27.13 -29.72
C ALA A 67 20.03 -28.07 -30.93
N ARG A 68 19.00 -28.30 -31.74
CA ARG A 68 19.08 -29.12 -32.96
C ARG A 68 19.81 -28.45 -34.13
N ALA A 69 19.87 -27.12 -34.15
CA ALA A 69 20.52 -26.34 -35.20
C ALA A 69 22.05 -26.15 -34.99
N SER A 70 22.59 -26.71 -33.89
CA SER A 70 24.00 -26.83 -33.50
C SER A 70 24.96 -25.80 -34.11
N THR A 71 25.13 -24.63 -33.48
CA THR A 71 26.25 -23.74 -33.85
C THR A 71 26.91 -22.99 -32.68
N ARG A 72 26.30 -22.88 -31.49
CA ARG A 72 26.90 -22.10 -30.38
C ARG A 72 26.48 -22.62 -29.01
N ILE A 73 27.44 -23.21 -28.28
CA ILE A 73 27.29 -23.73 -26.91
C ILE A 73 26.76 -22.63 -25.96
N ASN A 74 27.20 -21.37 -26.12
CA ASN A 74 26.80 -20.27 -25.25
C ASN A 74 25.31 -19.91 -25.35
N HIS A 75 24.70 -19.98 -26.54
CA HIS A 75 23.26 -19.67 -26.67
C HIS A 75 22.38 -20.78 -26.09
N ILE A 76 22.84 -22.03 -26.15
CA ILE A 76 22.16 -23.16 -25.52
C ILE A 76 22.23 -23.00 -23.99
N LYS A 77 23.39 -22.57 -23.46
CA LYS A 77 23.58 -22.30 -22.02
C LYS A 77 22.65 -21.19 -21.53
N ASN A 78 22.59 -20.09 -22.27
CA ASN A 78 21.72 -18.98 -21.90
C ASN A 78 20.24 -19.39 -21.94
N ARG A 79 19.81 -20.12 -22.97
CA ARG A 79 18.41 -20.59 -23.07
C ARG A 79 18.03 -21.61 -22.00
N ALA A 80 18.95 -22.51 -21.62
CA ALA A 80 18.73 -23.41 -20.49
C ALA A 80 18.64 -22.64 -19.17
N SER A 81 19.49 -21.62 -18.98
CA SER A 81 19.45 -20.73 -17.82
C SER A 81 18.12 -19.97 -17.73
N ASP A 82 17.66 -19.38 -18.83
CA ASP A 82 16.38 -18.67 -18.91
C ASP A 82 15.21 -19.60 -18.53
N MET A 83 15.24 -20.84 -19.03
CA MET A 83 14.23 -21.85 -18.72
C MET A 83 14.24 -22.22 -17.24
N MET A 84 15.42 -22.42 -16.64
CA MET A 84 15.53 -22.74 -15.23
C MET A 84 15.11 -21.59 -14.32
N GLN A 85 15.41 -20.35 -14.70
CA GLN A 85 14.99 -19.15 -13.99
C GLN A 85 13.46 -19.00 -14.04
N LEU A 86 12.85 -19.18 -15.22
CA LEU A 86 11.40 -19.08 -15.39
C LEU A 86 10.66 -20.20 -14.62
N ILE A 87 11.14 -21.44 -14.67
CA ILE A 87 10.56 -22.54 -13.88
C ILE A 87 10.67 -22.25 -12.39
N GLY A 88 11.83 -21.78 -11.92
CA GLY A 88 12.05 -21.40 -10.53
C GLY A 88 11.07 -20.31 -10.06
N GLN A 89 10.94 -19.24 -10.85
CA GLN A 89 9.98 -18.16 -10.60
C GLN A 89 8.54 -18.68 -10.52
N LYS A 90 8.12 -19.58 -11.43
CA LYS A 90 6.76 -20.14 -11.41
C LYS A 90 6.50 -21.05 -10.23
N ILE A 91 7.50 -21.78 -9.73
CA ILE A 91 7.40 -22.54 -8.48
C ILE A 91 7.23 -21.61 -7.27
N GLU A 92 7.93 -20.48 -7.24
CA GLU A 92 7.79 -19.45 -6.21
C GLU A 92 6.40 -18.80 -6.24
N GLU A 93 5.91 -18.42 -7.43
CA GLU A 93 4.56 -17.88 -7.59
C GLU A 93 3.47 -18.86 -7.12
N MET A 94 3.64 -20.17 -7.37
CA MET A 94 2.74 -21.18 -6.84
C MET A 94 2.76 -21.29 -5.30
N ASP A 95 3.87 -20.92 -4.65
CA ASP A 95 4.07 -20.90 -3.19
C ASP A 95 3.45 -19.65 -2.54
N ILE A 96 3.32 -18.54 -3.27
CA ILE A 96 2.64 -17.31 -2.82
C ILE A 96 1.15 -17.57 -2.55
N TYR A 97 0.55 -18.55 -3.24
CA TYR A 97 -0.82 -18.99 -2.98
C TYR A 97 -0.88 -20.12 -1.93
N ARG A 98 -0.26 -19.90 -0.77
CA ARG A 98 -0.38 -20.78 0.39
C ARG A 98 -1.82 -20.77 0.89
N ILE A 99 -2.45 -21.94 0.95
CA ILE A 99 -3.57 -22.17 1.85
C ILE A 99 -2.93 -22.35 3.23
N GLU A 100 -3.28 -21.45 4.15
CA GLU A 100 -2.58 -21.22 5.43
C GLU A 100 -2.47 -22.48 6.30
N ASP A 101 -1.27 -22.72 6.86
CA ASP A 101 -1.07 -23.52 8.07
C ASP A 101 -0.19 -22.72 9.05
N ASN A 102 -0.77 -22.39 10.21
CA ASN A 102 -0.15 -21.60 11.28
C ASN A 102 0.70 -22.48 12.21
N THR A 103 2.05 -22.40 12.16
CA THR A 103 2.88 -22.95 13.25
C THR A 103 3.99 -21.99 13.76
N PRO A 104 4.37 -22.10 15.05
CA PRO A 104 5.13 -21.08 15.78
C PRO A 104 6.64 -21.08 15.54
N GLU A 105 7.24 -22.12 14.94
CA GLU A 105 8.71 -22.21 14.78
C GLU A 105 9.28 -21.15 13.81
N ALA A 106 8.49 -20.74 12.80
CA ALA A 106 8.90 -19.77 11.78
C ALA A 106 9.10 -18.34 12.33
N ILE A 107 8.62 -18.06 13.54
CA ILE A 107 8.76 -16.76 14.21
C ILE A 107 10.19 -16.56 14.74
N GLN A 108 10.93 -17.65 15.02
CA GLN A 108 12.19 -17.59 15.75
C GLN A 108 13.43 -17.40 14.85
N GLU A 109 13.40 -17.89 13.61
CA GLU A 109 14.52 -17.80 12.67
C GLU A 109 14.72 -16.40 12.06
N ARG A 110 13.67 -15.58 12.00
CA ARG A 110 13.74 -14.22 11.42
C ARG A 110 14.61 -13.23 12.22
N LYS A 111 15.04 -13.58 13.44
CA LYS A 111 15.69 -12.64 14.37
C LYS A 111 17.22 -12.50 14.25
N LYS A 112 17.89 -13.23 13.34
CA LYS A 112 19.36 -13.44 13.41
C LYS A 112 20.25 -12.74 12.35
N LEU A 113 19.72 -11.89 11.46
CA LEU A 113 20.46 -11.32 10.31
C LEU A 113 20.72 -9.79 10.36
N SER A 114 20.62 -9.12 11.52
CA SER A 114 20.68 -7.64 11.61
C SER A 114 21.54 -7.07 12.75
N GLU A 115 22.88 -7.21 12.70
CA GLU A 115 23.75 -6.69 13.78
C GLU A 115 24.68 -5.49 13.44
N GLY A 116 24.83 -5.06 12.17
CA GLY A 116 25.59 -3.83 11.81
C GLY A 116 24.78 -2.54 11.97
N LYS A 117 25.40 -1.42 12.43
CA LYS A 117 24.70 -0.13 12.65
C LYS A 117 24.29 0.55 11.33
N TYR A 118 25.13 0.45 10.29
CA TYR A 118 24.93 1.09 8.99
C TYR A 118 25.02 0.10 7.82
N ASP A 119 24.20 0.30 6.81
CA ASP A 119 24.21 -0.51 5.59
C ASP A 119 25.27 -0.03 4.61
N VAL A 120 25.53 1.28 4.55
CA VAL A 120 26.57 1.86 3.69
C VAL A 120 27.20 3.10 4.33
N ALA A 121 28.52 3.25 4.25
CA ALA A 121 29.25 4.40 4.78
C ALA A 121 29.97 5.18 3.68
N PHE A 122 29.94 6.51 3.75
CA PHE A 122 30.54 7.40 2.76
C PHE A 122 31.86 7.97 3.27
N SER A 123 32.93 7.80 2.49
CA SER A 123 34.25 8.37 2.78
C SER A 123 34.63 9.35 1.68
N PHE A 124 34.84 10.62 2.04
CA PHE A 124 35.02 11.71 1.08
C PHE A 124 35.76 12.91 1.67
N ALA A 125 36.20 13.85 0.82
CA ALA A 125 36.78 15.11 1.25
C ALA A 125 35.72 16.20 1.32
N GLY A 126 35.86 17.12 2.29
CA GLY A 126 34.85 18.13 2.58
C GLY A 126 34.47 19.04 1.39
N GLU A 127 35.29 19.11 0.35
CA GLU A 127 35.01 19.89 -0.87
C GLU A 127 33.91 19.26 -1.73
N GLN A 128 33.74 17.94 -1.68
CA GLN A 128 32.66 17.24 -2.40
C GLN A 128 31.38 17.10 -1.58
N ARG A 129 31.31 17.78 -0.42
CA ARG A 129 30.22 17.67 0.56
C ARG A 129 28.83 17.96 0.00
N ASP A 130 28.66 19.01 -0.80
CA ASP A 130 27.33 19.34 -1.36
C ASP A 130 26.81 18.24 -2.31
N TYR A 131 27.70 17.68 -3.14
CA TYR A 131 27.34 16.58 -4.03
C TYR A 131 27.00 15.32 -3.23
N ILE A 132 27.83 14.97 -2.25
CA ILE A 132 27.69 13.73 -1.48
C ILE A 132 26.54 13.81 -0.49
N GLY A 133 26.26 14.99 0.07
CA GLY A 133 25.06 15.24 0.88
C GLY A 133 23.79 14.99 0.06
N LYS A 134 23.75 15.40 -1.21
CA LYS A 134 22.62 15.09 -2.11
C LYS A 134 22.50 13.59 -2.41
N VAL A 135 23.62 12.89 -2.61
CA VAL A 135 23.62 11.42 -2.76
C VAL A 135 23.10 10.76 -1.47
N ALA A 136 23.61 11.15 -0.31
CA ALA A 136 23.22 10.61 1.00
C ALA A 136 21.75 10.85 1.27
N SER A 137 21.29 12.11 1.15
CA SER A 137 19.88 12.47 1.28
C SER A 137 19.01 11.74 0.28
N TYR A 138 19.46 11.51 -0.96
CA TYR A 138 18.68 10.76 -1.92
C TYR A 138 18.57 9.28 -1.54
N ILE A 139 19.64 8.62 -1.07
CA ILE A 139 19.56 7.25 -0.56
C ILE A 139 18.68 7.20 0.69
N GLU A 140 18.86 8.18 1.58
CA GLU A 140 18.06 8.40 2.79
C GLU A 140 16.63 8.87 2.50
N ASN A 141 16.29 9.23 1.27
CA ASN A 141 14.95 9.59 0.83
C ASN A 141 14.43 8.64 -0.24
N ARG A 142 15.20 7.62 -0.66
CA ARG A 142 14.79 6.61 -1.65
C ARG A 142 14.85 5.13 -1.22
N SER A 143 15.62 4.75 -0.21
CA SER A 143 15.69 3.35 0.30
C SER A 143 15.79 3.26 1.82
N THR A 144 15.42 2.15 2.44
CA THR A 144 15.58 1.95 3.90
C THR A 144 17.03 1.75 4.39
N LEU A 145 18.02 1.95 3.50
CA LEU A 145 19.43 1.81 3.84
C LEU A 145 19.87 2.87 4.85
N LYS A 146 20.54 2.43 5.90
CA LYS A 146 21.18 3.31 6.89
C LYS A 146 22.52 3.78 6.34
N VAL A 147 22.58 5.06 5.97
CA VAL A 147 23.79 5.69 5.42
C VAL A 147 24.58 6.37 6.53
N PHE A 148 25.87 6.13 6.60
CA PHE A 148 26.75 6.95 7.44
C PHE A 148 27.30 8.14 6.64
N TYR A 149 26.92 9.35 7.07
CA TYR A 149 27.35 10.66 6.56
C TYR A 149 27.68 11.60 7.73
N ASP A 150 28.87 12.18 7.73
CA ASP A 150 29.48 12.86 8.91
C ASP A 150 28.67 14.05 9.46
N GLU A 151 27.85 14.75 8.66
CA GLU A 151 27.04 15.87 9.17
C GLU A 151 25.78 15.45 9.92
N ASN A 152 25.26 14.25 9.66
CA ASN A 152 24.04 13.76 10.29
C ASN A 152 24.29 13.35 11.76
N GLU A 153 25.56 13.24 12.16
CA GLU A 153 26.00 12.73 13.47
C GLU A 153 26.69 13.82 14.32
N LYS A 154 26.45 15.11 14.02
CA LYS A 154 27.08 16.24 14.74
C LYS A 154 26.92 16.19 16.26
N LEU A 155 25.85 15.58 16.78
CA LEU A 155 25.63 15.42 18.23
C LEU A 155 26.40 14.23 18.84
N GLU A 156 26.57 13.12 18.12
CA GLU A 156 27.37 11.95 18.59
C GLU A 156 28.89 12.20 18.43
N ILE A 157 29.26 13.00 17.44
CA ILE A 157 30.66 13.40 17.17
C ILE A 157 31.11 14.52 18.13
N TRP A 158 30.18 15.29 18.70
CA TRP A 158 30.51 16.41 19.57
C TRP A 158 31.10 15.94 20.90
N GLY A 159 32.41 16.14 21.05
CA GLY A 159 33.17 15.77 22.25
C GLY A 159 33.84 14.39 22.20
N THR A 160 33.73 13.67 21.08
CA THR A 160 34.39 12.37 20.86
C THR A 160 35.66 12.52 20.01
N ASN A 161 36.57 11.54 20.08
CA ASN A 161 37.71 11.49 19.16
C ASN A 161 37.21 11.10 17.77
N LEU A 162 37.06 12.10 16.89
CA LEU A 162 36.55 11.93 15.53
C LEU A 162 37.28 10.82 14.75
N MET A 163 38.60 10.69 14.93
CA MET A 163 39.41 9.65 14.27
C MET A 163 38.99 8.24 14.67
N ASP A 164 38.91 7.97 15.98
CA ASP A 164 38.59 6.63 16.47
C ASP A 164 37.14 6.25 16.18
N TYR A 165 36.25 7.25 16.19
CA TYR A 165 34.84 7.08 15.84
C TYR A 165 34.67 6.68 14.37
N LEU A 166 35.25 7.46 13.44
CA LEU A 166 35.21 7.16 12.01
C LEU A 166 35.85 5.81 11.70
N LYS A 167 36.99 5.50 12.33
CA LYS A 167 37.65 4.19 12.18
C LYS A 167 36.72 3.04 12.53
N SER A 168 36.03 3.10 13.67
CA SER A 168 35.09 2.03 14.06
C SER A 168 33.97 1.84 13.04
N ILE A 169 33.50 2.92 12.41
CA ILE A 169 32.43 2.81 11.43
C ILE A 169 32.85 2.03 10.20
N TYR A 170 34.03 2.32 9.67
CA TYR A 170 34.53 1.65 8.47
C TYR A 170 35.07 0.23 8.74
N GLU A 171 35.52 -0.05 9.97
CA GLU A 171 36.06 -1.36 10.36
C GLU A 171 34.95 -2.40 10.55
N ASP A 172 33.95 -2.13 11.40
CA ASP A 172 32.99 -3.17 11.82
C ASP A 172 31.51 -2.73 11.86
N ARG A 173 31.18 -1.43 11.73
CA ARG A 173 29.77 -0.97 11.87
C ARG A 173 29.05 -0.70 10.56
N ALA A 174 29.75 -0.67 9.43
CA ALA A 174 29.18 -0.49 8.10
C ALA A 174 29.31 -1.75 7.24
N ASN A 175 28.23 -2.16 6.57
CA ASN A 175 28.23 -3.35 5.70
C ASN A 175 28.93 -3.09 4.35
N TYR A 176 28.80 -1.89 3.79
CA TYR A 176 29.49 -1.43 2.59
C TYR A 176 30.18 -0.07 2.81
N CYS A 177 31.27 0.19 2.09
CA CYS A 177 31.96 1.48 2.13
C CYS A 177 32.13 2.06 0.73
N VAL A 178 31.55 3.24 0.49
CA VAL A 178 31.73 4.00 -0.75
C VAL A 178 32.85 5.00 -0.56
N MET A 179 33.91 4.83 -1.35
CA MET A 179 35.09 5.69 -1.31
C MET A 179 35.03 6.68 -2.47
N PHE A 180 34.82 7.96 -2.17
CA PHE A 180 34.74 9.04 -3.13
C PHE A 180 36.12 9.66 -3.36
N ILE A 181 36.65 9.44 -4.56
CA ILE A 181 38.02 9.74 -4.95
C ILE A 181 38.02 11.03 -5.76
N SER A 182 38.67 12.06 -5.20
CA SER A 182 38.96 13.34 -5.84
C SER A 182 40.43 13.72 -5.61
N LYS A 183 40.91 14.72 -6.33
CA LYS A 183 42.21 15.34 -6.06
C LYS A 183 42.34 15.78 -4.60
N GLU A 184 41.33 16.45 -4.06
CA GLU A 184 41.33 16.94 -2.69
C GLU A 184 41.28 15.79 -1.68
N TYR A 185 40.58 14.70 -1.96
CA TYR A 185 40.58 13.49 -1.12
C TYR A 185 41.95 12.82 -1.07
N ALA A 186 42.66 12.76 -2.19
CA ALA A 186 44.02 12.23 -2.25
C ALA A 186 45.05 13.13 -1.53
N GLU A 187 44.79 14.44 -1.46
CA GLU A 187 45.66 15.45 -0.84
C GLU A 187 45.35 15.69 0.66
N LYS A 188 44.08 15.57 1.09
CA LYS A 188 43.59 16.03 2.41
C LYS A 188 43.22 14.94 3.40
N SER A 189 42.72 13.78 3.00
CA SER A 189 42.39 12.74 3.99
C SER A 189 43.70 12.15 4.53
N TRP A 190 44.08 12.49 5.77
CA TRP A 190 43.57 11.91 7.03
C TRP A 190 43.81 10.39 7.02
N PRO A 191 44.61 9.88 7.98
CA PRO A 191 45.89 9.22 7.75
C PRO A 191 45.79 7.92 6.96
N ASN A 192 46.89 7.52 6.31
CA ASN A 192 47.10 6.21 5.64
C ASN A 192 46.47 4.99 6.35
N PHE A 193 46.24 5.07 7.65
CA PHE A 193 45.63 4.06 8.50
C PHE A 193 44.16 3.76 8.16
N GLU A 194 43.30 4.75 7.90
CA GLU A 194 41.87 4.52 7.58
C GLU A 194 41.71 3.88 6.19
N ARG A 195 42.50 4.36 5.22
CA ARG A 195 42.58 3.74 3.89
C ARG A 195 43.07 2.29 3.97
N GLN A 196 44.05 2.01 4.83
CA GLN A 196 44.58 0.66 5.02
C GLN A 196 43.54 -0.29 5.66
N ILE A 197 42.68 0.19 6.55
CA ILE A 197 41.62 -0.62 7.18
C ILE A 197 40.54 -1.00 6.17
N ILE A 198 40.05 -0.02 5.41
CA ILE A 198 39.04 -0.25 4.37
C ILE A 198 39.60 -1.18 3.27
N GLN A 199 40.86 -1.00 2.89
CA GLN A 199 41.53 -1.87 1.93
C GLN A 199 41.76 -3.29 2.48
N ALA A 200 42.20 -3.42 3.74
CA ALA A 200 42.41 -4.72 4.39
C ALA A 200 41.11 -5.54 4.45
N ARG A 201 39.98 -4.89 4.75
CA ARG A 201 38.67 -5.53 4.76
C ARG A 201 38.22 -5.98 3.36
N SER A 202 38.49 -5.17 2.33
CA SER A 202 38.17 -5.53 0.94
C SER A 202 38.99 -6.69 0.38
N LEU A 203 40.12 -7.03 1.01
CA LEU A 203 40.94 -8.19 0.63
C LEU A 203 40.39 -9.51 1.20
N THR A 204 39.58 -9.45 2.27
CA THR A 204 38.96 -10.61 2.92
C THR A 204 37.47 -10.75 2.60
N GLU A 205 36.79 -9.65 2.27
CA GLU A 205 35.36 -9.60 1.97
C GLU A 205 35.13 -8.96 0.59
N GLU A 206 34.77 -9.78 -0.39
CA GLU A 206 34.61 -9.36 -1.77
C GLU A 206 33.36 -8.47 -1.93
N GLY A 207 33.53 -7.28 -2.53
CA GLY A 207 32.41 -6.38 -2.83
C GLY A 207 32.02 -5.39 -1.72
N VAL A 208 32.74 -5.35 -0.59
CA VAL A 208 32.48 -4.41 0.53
C VAL A 208 32.96 -2.99 0.22
N LEU A 209 34.04 -2.82 -0.55
CA LEU A 209 34.55 -1.51 -0.97
C LEU A 209 34.03 -1.14 -2.36
N LEU A 210 33.43 0.04 -2.48
CA LEU A 210 32.84 0.60 -3.70
C LEU A 210 33.55 1.91 -4.09
N PRO A 211 34.59 1.87 -4.96
CA PRO A 211 35.31 3.07 -5.36
C PRO A 211 34.52 3.89 -6.38
N VAL A 212 34.44 5.20 -6.15
CA VAL A 212 33.77 6.18 -7.00
C VAL A 212 34.73 7.34 -7.28
N ARG A 213 34.96 7.70 -8.55
CA ARG A 213 35.94 8.71 -8.94
C ARG A 213 35.29 9.96 -9.52
N PHE A 214 35.58 11.10 -8.93
CA PHE A 214 35.28 12.42 -9.49
C PHE A 214 36.25 12.82 -10.60
N ASP A 215 37.49 12.33 -10.53
CA ASP A 215 38.53 12.65 -11.49
C ASP A 215 39.52 11.47 -11.67
N SER A 216 40.46 11.64 -12.59
CA SER A 216 41.52 10.64 -12.83
C SER A 216 42.67 10.71 -11.83
N THR A 217 42.47 11.29 -10.64
CA THR A 217 43.53 11.41 -9.61
C THR A 217 44.00 10.02 -9.21
N PRO A 218 45.31 9.71 -9.31
CA PRO A 218 45.83 8.41 -8.89
C PRO A 218 45.88 8.30 -7.36
N ILE A 219 45.37 7.21 -6.79
CA ILE A 219 45.55 6.91 -5.36
C ILE A 219 46.79 6.03 -5.19
N LYS A 220 47.73 6.47 -4.35
CA LYS A 220 48.88 5.63 -3.95
C LYS A 220 48.40 4.38 -3.21
N GLY A 221 48.80 3.20 -3.66
CA GLY A 221 48.41 1.92 -3.04
C GLY A 221 47.06 1.38 -3.48
N GLU A 222 46.60 1.75 -4.69
CA GLU A 222 45.43 1.14 -5.32
C GLU A 222 45.60 -0.37 -5.53
N ILE A 223 44.56 -1.13 -5.22
CA ILE A 223 44.46 -2.54 -5.58
C ILE A 223 44.02 -2.56 -7.06
N PRO A 224 44.88 -2.95 -8.03
CA PRO A 224 44.61 -2.76 -9.47
C PRO A 224 43.43 -3.56 -10.02
N THR A 225 42.82 -4.42 -9.20
CA THR A 225 41.79 -5.40 -9.59
C THR A 225 40.38 -5.03 -9.15
N ILE A 226 40.17 -3.91 -8.44
CA ILE A 226 38.82 -3.48 -8.01
C ILE A 226 38.23 -2.53 -9.05
N ALA A 227 37.10 -2.91 -9.63
CA ALA A 227 36.35 -2.06 -10.56
C ALA A 227 35.77 -0.83 -9.84
N TYR A 228 35.84 0.33 -10.49
CA TYR A 228 35.35 1.61 -9.95
C TYR A 228 34.29 2.24 -10.84
N LEU A 229 33.47 3.13 -10.26
CA LEU A 229 32.57 4.00 -11.01
C LEU A 229 33.22 5.36 -11.25
N SER A 230 33.18 5.85 -12.49
CA SER A 230 33.50 7.24 -12.81
C SER A 230 32.20 8.05 -12.83
N ILE A 231 32.17 9.18 -12.14
CA ILE A 231 30.96 10.01 -11.99
C ILE A 231 31.09 11.36 -12.68
N ASP A 232 31.97 11.44 -13.68
CA ASP A 232 32.15 12.65 -14.49
C ASP A 232 30.82 13.02 -15.18
N ASN A 233 30.27 14.19 -14.83
CA ASN A 233 28.94 14.69 -15.21
C ASN A 233 27.73 13.82 -14.78
N MET A 234 27.91 12.88 -13.85
CA MET A 234 26.80 12.08 -13.30
C MET A 234 26.04 12.88 -12.24
N LYS A 235 24.71 12.80 -12.27
CA LYS A 235 23.89 13.47 -11.26
C LYS A 235 23.90 12.69 -9.93
N PRO A 236 23.81 13.36 -8.76
CA PRO A 236 23.77 12.69 -7.46
C PRO A 236 22.74 11.57 -7.36
N GLU A 237 21.57 11.77 -7.97
CA GLU A 237 20.47 10.81 -7.97
C GLU A 237 20.81 9.52 -8.72
N GLU A 238 21.52 9.64 -9.83
CA GLU A 238 21.93 8.51 -10.66
C GLU A 238 22.95 7.63 -9.93
N LEU A 239 23.90 8.27 -9.23
CA LEU A 239 24.87 7.57 -8.41
C LEU A 239 24.22 6.91 -7.19
N ALA A 240 23.27 7.61 -6.55
CA ALA A 240 22.53 7.09 -5.42
C ALA A 240 21.73 5.83 -5.79
N GLU A 241 21.08 5.82 -6.96
CA GLU A 241 20.43 4.61 -7.46
C GLU A 241 21.44 3.47 -7.61
N LEU A 242 22.58 3.68 -8.26
CA LEU A 242 23.60 2.64 -8.43
C LEU A 242 24.08 2.06 -7.09
N ILE A 243 24.27 2.91 -6.07
CA ILE A 243 24.68 2.48 -4.73
C ILE A 243 23.56 1.64 -4.07
N ILE A 244 22.30 2.10 -4.12
CA ILE A 244 21.18 1.35 -3.52
C ILE A 244 21.08 -0.05 -4.13
N GLY A 245 21.26 -0.20 -5.44
CA GLY A 245 21.12 -1.51 -6.10
C GLY A 245 22.28 -2.42 -5.85
N LYS A 246 23.47 -1.85 -5.65
CA LYS A 246 24.64 -2.60 -5.23
C LYS A 246 24.47 -3.14 -3.81
N VAL A 247 23.84 -2.39 -2.92
CA VAL A 247 23.65 -2.74 -1.51
C VAL A 247 22.39 -3.60 -1.28
N ALA A 248 21.29 -3.35 -2.00
CA ALA A 248 19.99 -4.01 -1.82
C ALA A 248 19.63 -5.06 -2.90
N GLY A 249 20.37 -5.09 -4.03
CA GLY A 249 20.17 -6.00 -5.16
C GLY A 249 19.37 -5.39 -6.32
N SER A 250 19.85 -5.57 -7.56
CA SER A 250 19.19 -5.06 -8.77
C SER A 250 17.89 -5.84 -9.07
N GLY A 251 16.76 -5.12 -9.03
CA GLY A 251 15.41 -5.70 -9.04
C GLY A 251 14.70 -5.63 -7.68
N ARG A 252 15.41 -5.21 -6.65
CA ARG A 252 14.86 -4.88 -5.33
C ARG A 252 15.10 -3.40 -5.05
N TYR A 253 14.23 -2.57 -5.62
CA TYR A 253 14.07 -1.19 -5.17
C TYR A 253 12.62 -0.97 -4.81
N PHE A 254 12.42 -0.93 -3.49
CA PHE A 254 11.38 -0.15 -2.84
C PHE A 254 11.82 1.31 -2.91
N THR A 255 10.97 2.19 -3.42
CA THR A 255 11.16 3.64 -3.41
C THR A 255 10.73 4.19 -2.04
N LYS A 256 11.50 5.04 -1.37
CA LYS A 256 11.08 5.84 -0.17
C LYS A 256 10.08 6.98 -0.52
N ASP A 257 9.08 6.64 -1.30
CA ASP A 257 7.69 7.08 -1.03
C ASP A 257 6.90 5.91 -0.38
N SER A 258 7.63 4.96 0.19
CA SER A 258 7.13 3.76 0.87
C SER A 258 8.13 3.43 1.97
N ALA A 259 7.60 3.34 3.18
CA ALA A 259 8.29 3.54 4.43
C ALA A 259 9.27 2.41 4.80
N ASN A 260 10.24 2.76 5.64
CA ASN A 260 10.08 2.38 7.05
C ASN A 260 11.03 3.20 7.92
N GLU A 261 10.47 4.04 8.79
CA GLU A 261 11.02 4.15 10.12
C GLU A 261 9.96 3.73 11.14
N VAL A 262 10.25 2.60 11.78
CA VAL A 262 9.79 2.30 13.12
C VAL A 262 10.33 3.41 14.02
N VAL A 263 9.46 4.27 14.53
CA VAL A 263 9.76 5.03 15.75
C VAL A 263 9.97 4.01 16.86
N SER A 264 11.17 4.04 17.41
CA SER A 264 11.52 3.36 18.65
C SER A 264 10.62 3.86 19.80
N LEU A 265 10.11 2.90 20.57
CA LEU A 265 9.35 3.14 21.80
C LEU A 265 10.18 3.97 22.79
N SER A 266 9.91 5.28 22.85
CA SER A 266 10.04 6.00 24.11
C SER A 266 8.76 5.77 24.91
N ARG A 267 8.92 5.13 26.08
CA ARG A 267 7.90 5.08 27.13
C ARG A 267 7.62 6.51 27.59
N SER A 268 6.61 7.15 27.02
CA SER A 268 5.87 8.20 27.70
C SER A 268 4.49 8.29 27.08
N GLY A 269 3.49 7.85 27.83
CA GLY A 269 2.10 7.84 27.38
C GLY A 269 1.65 9.23 26.95
N GLN A 270 1.08 9.33 25.77
CA GLN A 270 0.14 10.38 25.45
C GLN A 270 -1.07 9.79 24.71
N VAL A 271 -2.22 10.23 25.19
CA VAL A 271 -3.58 9.84 24.81
C VAL A 271 -3.85 10.28 23.37
N ILE A 272 -4.38 9.38 22.54
CA ILE A 272 -4.86 9.69 21.19
C ILE A 272 -6.12 10.55 21.32
N THR A 273 -6.07 11.82 20.92
CA THR A 273 -7.23 12.72 20.82
C THR A 273 -7.76 12.77 19.38
N SER A 274 -9.08 12.90 19.24
CA SER A 274 -9.86 12.85 18.00
C SER A 274 -9.66 14.04 17.02
N GLU A 275 -8.58 14.81 17.16
CA GLU A 275 -8.38 16.05 16.39
C GLU A 275 -7.28 15.99 15.32
N ASN A 276 -6.57 14.87 15.15
CA ASN A 276 -5.60 14.69 14.07
C ASN A 276 -5.82 13.36 13.36
N ILE A 277 -6.93 13.23 12.63
CA ILE A 277 -7.23 12.03 11.82
C ILE A 277 -7.55 12.46 10.38
N PRO A 278 -6.89 11.89 9.35
CA PRO A 278 -6.56 12.67 8.16
C PRO A 278 -6.76 11.92 6.84
N LEU A 279 -7.93 12.11 6.27
CA LEU A 279 -8.14 11.79 4.86
C LEU A 279 -8.99 12.91 4.27
N LEU A 280 -8.37 14.02 3.91
CA LEU A 280 -9.09 15.04 3.15
C LEU A 280 -8.19 16.02 2.40
N TYR A 281 -8.07 15.81 1.09
CA TYR A 281 -7.92 16.93 0.17
C TYR A 281 -8.64 16.66 -1.15
N ILE A 282 -9.97 16.77 -1.14
CA ILE A 282 -10.70 16.82 -2.41
C ILE A 282 -10.50 18.22 -2.98
N LYS A 283 -9.53 18.38 -3.87
CA LYS A 283 -9.54 19.48 -4.83
C LYS A 283 -10.42 19.02 -5.99
N PRO A 284 -11.62 19.59 -6.19
CA PRO A 284 -12.26 19.43 -7.47
C PRO A 284 -11.31 20.12 -8.47
N ILE A 285 -10.65 19.35 -9.34
CA ILE A 285 -10.14 19.94 -10.58
C ILE A 285 -11.41 20.46 -11.28
N ALA A 286 -11.46 21.76 -11.50
CA ALA A 286 -12.66 22.52 -11.86
C ALA A 286 -13.23 22.20 -13.25
N ALA A 287 -12.83 21.09 -13.87
CA ALA A 287 -13.37 20.63 -15.12
C ALA A 287 -13.88 19.20 -14.90
N SER A 288 -15.20 19.03 -14.95
CA SER A 288 -15.72 17.75 -15.45
C SER A 288 -15.09 17.56 -16.83
N ASP A 289 -14.13 16.64 -16.96
CA ASP A 289 -13.57 16.33 -18.27
C ASP A 289 -14.67 15.63 -19.07
N GLY A 290 -15.26 16.38 -20.00
CA GLY A 290 -16.24 15.89 -20.96
C GLY A 290 -15.51 15.39 -22.19
N GLY A 291 -15.68 14.10 -22.51
CA GLY A 291 -15.11 13.49 -23.70
C GLY A 291 -16.06 12.48 -24.35
N PRO A 292 -15.62 11.79 -25.41
CA PRO A 292 -16.42 10.77 -26.09
C PRO A 292 -16.86 9.61 -25.17
N ASN A 293 -16.23 9.48 -24.01
CA ASN A 293 -16.45 8.41 -23.03
C ASN A 293 -17.31 8.84 -21.83
N GLY A 294 -17.88 10.06 -21.82
CA GLY A 294 -18.74 10.57 -20.74
C GLY A 294 -18.10 11.70 -19.92
N HIS A 295 -18.78 12.10 -18.84
CA HIS A 295 -18.29 13.05 -17.83
C HIS A 295 -17.80 12.32 -16.60
N PHE A 296 -16.70 12.83 -16.03
CA PHE A 296 -16.05 12.28 -14.85
C PHE A 296 -15.82 13.36 -13.80
N VAL A 297 -15.81 12.96 -12.53
CA VAL A 297 -15.41 13.82 -11.41
C VAL A 297 -14.19 13.23 -10.73
N HIS A 298 -13.16 14.06 -10.56
CA HIS A 298 -11.90 13.68 -9.96
C HIS A 298 -11.88 14.11 -8.48
N PHE A 299 -11.53 13.19 -7.61
CA PHE A 299 -11.31 13.44 -6.19
C PHE A 299 -9.87 13.07 -5.84
N ILE A 300 -9.26 13.77 -4.89
CA ILE A 300 -7.94 13.42 -4.36
C ILE A 300 -8.12 12.99 -2.90
N PHE A 301 -7.63 11.81 -2.58
CA PHE A 301 -7.46 11.36 -1.20
C PHE A 301 -6.01 11.57 -0.80
N LYS A 302 -5.81 12.21 0.35
CA LYS A 302 -4.49 12.42 0.93
C LYS A 302 -4.46 11.85 2.32
N ASN A 303 -3.55 10.94 2.60
CA ASN A 303 -3.32 10.47 3.95
C ASN A 303 -2.42 11.49 4.67
N MET A 304 -2.95 12.20 5.68
CA MET A 304 -2.12 13.09 6.53
C MET A 304 -1.75 12.44 7.88
N ALA A 305 -1.90 11.12 7.99
CA ALA A 305 -1.59 10.40 9.21
C ALA A 305 -0.10 10.12 9.20
N ASN A 306 0.46 9.96 10.39
CA ASN A 306 1.81 9.45 10.56
C ASN A 306 1.88 7.90 10.45
N GLN A 307 0.83 7.27 9.95
CA GLN A 307 0.73 5.83 9.73
C GLN A 307 0.00 5.52 8.41
N VAL A 308 0.22 4.32 7.87
CA VAL A 308 -0.47 3.84 6.67
C VAL A 308 -1.96 3.62 6.96
N LEU A 309 -2.80 3.99 5.98
CA LEU A 309 -4.23 3.67 5.99
C LEU A 309 -4.49 2.51 5.03
N LEU A 310 -5.08 1.45 5.56
CA LEU A 310 -5.34 0.18 4.85
C LEU A 310 -6.81 0.06 4.47
N ASP A 311 -7.09 -0.78 3.47
CA ASP A 311 -8.45 -1.13 3.03
C ASP A 311 -9.38 0.08 2.81
N ILE A 312 -8.87 1.16 2.21
CA ILE A 312 -9.67 2.34 1.94
C ILE A 312 -10.74 1.97 0.89
N SER A 313 -11.98 1.84 1.34
CA SER A 313 -13.17 1.73 0.50
C SER A 313 -13.81 3.11 0.40
N TRP A 314 -14.08 3.59 -0.80
CA TRP A 314 -14.65 4.92 -1.02
C TRP A 314 -15.86 4.87 -1.96
N GLY A 315 -16.66 5.93 -1.90
CA GLY A 315 -17.83 6.06 -2.76
C GLY A 315 -18.52 7.40 -2.65
N ILE A 316 -19.64 7.50 -3.35
CA ILE A 316 -20.56 8.63 -3.29
C ILE A 316 -21.86 8.11 -2.65
N ARG A 317 -22.34 8.79 -1.61
CA ARG A 317 -23.59 8.43 -0.92
C ARG A 317 -24.40 9.68 -0.64
N GLY A 318 -25.70 9.60 -0.86
CA GLY A 318 -26.68 10.56 -0.39
C GLY A 318 -27.91 9.84 0.14
N PHE A 319 -29.00 10.57 0.38
CA PHE A 319 -30.25 9.98 0.79
C PHE A 319 -30.80 9.07 -0.33
N ASN A 320 -30.96 7.79 -0.02
CA ASN A 320 -31.46 6.75 -0.95
C ASN A 320 -30.64 6.61 -2.25
N TYR A 321 -29.35 6.90 -2.19
CA TYR A 321 -28.42 6.74 -3.31
C TYR A 321 -27.03 6.36 -2.78
N GLU A 322 -26.43 5.34 -3.37
CA GLU A 322 -25.07 4.93 -3.06
C GLU A 322 -24.38 4.32 -4.27
N TRP A 323 -23.18 4.79 -4.53
CA TRP A 323 -22.24 4.23 -5.49
C TRP A 323 -20.92 3.95 -4.77
N ARG A 324 -20.32 2.77 -5.00
CA ARG A 324 -19.04 2.37 -4.43
C ARG A 324 -18.05 2.00 -5.51
N ALA A 325 -16.80 2.40 -5.32
CA ALA A 325 -15.70 1.90 -6.13
C ALA A 325 -15.41 0.43 -5.78
N GLU A 326 -15.08 -0.37 -6.80
CA GLU A 326 -14.80 -1.81 -6.65
C GLU A 326 -13.42 -2.08 -6.05
N ASN A 327 -12.49 -1.13 -6.18
CA ASN A 327 -11.10 -1.31 -5.77
C ASN A 327 -10.84 -0.73 -4.38
N LEU A 328 -10.10 -1.47 -3.56
CA LEU A 328 -9.54 -0.98 -2.32
C LEU A 328 -8.24 -0.22 -2.58
N ILE A 329 -7.98 0.78 -1.76
CA ILE A 329 -6.79 1.63 -1.84
C ILE A 329 -6.01 1.52 -0.53
N GLU A 330 -4.69 1.53 -0.63
CA GLU A 330 -3.79 1.75 0.50
C GLU A 330 -3.09 3.10 0.30
N LEU A 331 -2.91 3.86 1.38
CA LEU A 331 -2.23 5.15 1.33
C LEU A 331 -1.18 5.26 2.43
N GLU A 332 0.07 5.43 2.02
CA GLU A 332 1.19 5.75 2.90
C GLU A 332 1.06 7.15 3.52
N PRO A 333 1.72 7.41 4.67
CA PRO A 333 1.80 8.76 5.26
C PRO A 333 2.22 9.83 4.25
N GLY A 334 1.43 10.89 4.12
CA GLY A 334 1.70 12.01 3.22
C GLY A 334 1.32 11.76 1.75
N ALA A 335 1.05 10.51 1.35
CA ALA A 335 0.75 10.15 -0.03
C ALA A 335 -0.63 10.67 -0.49
N GLU A 336 -0.72 10.94 -1.79
CA GLU A 336 -1.94 11.37 -2.47
C GLU A 336 -2.36 10.34 -3.51
N LYS A 337 -3.66 10.09 -3.62
CA LYS A 337 -4.26 9.25 -4.67
C LYS A 337 -5.43 9.97 -5.30
N GLU A 338 -5.34 10.16 -6.61
CA GLU A 338 -6.47 10.58 -7.42
C GLU A 338 -7.41 9.40 -7.67
N VAL A 339 -8.71 9.64 -7.51
CA VAL A 339 -9.80 8.69 -7.78
C VAL A 339 -10.86 9.34 -8.66
N ILE A 340 -11.53 8.52 -9.45
CA ILE A 340 -12.43 8.98 -10.51
C ILE A 340 -13.83 8.42 -10.28
N PHE A 341 -14.82 9.30 -10.31
CA PHE A 341 -16.24 8.95 -10.29
C PHE A 341 -16.86 9.15 -11.69
N PRO A 342 -17.38 8.08 -12.33
CA PRO A 342 -18.02 8.17 -13.65
C PRO A 342 -19.44 8.73 -13.52
N ILE A 343 -19.57 10.04 -13.33
CA ILE A 343 -20.86 10.67 -13.00
C ILE A 343 -21.92 10.44 -14.09
N SER A 344 -21.57 10.41 -15.38
CA SER A 344 -22.56 10.29 -16.46
C SER A 344 -23.42 9.04 -16.44
N SER A 345 -23.00 7.97 -15.76
CA SER A 345 -23.80 6.74 -15.62
C SER A 345 -24.75 6.76 -14.42
N GLU A 346 -24.78 7.85 -13.64
CA GLU A 346 -25.37 7.88 -12.31
C GLU A 346 -26.54 8.87 -12.19
N LEU A 347 -27.48 8.57 -11.28
CA LEU A 347 -28.67 9.40 -11.02
C LEU A 347 -28.31 10.86 -10.70
N VAL A 348 -27.26 11.05 -9.88
CA VAL A 348 -26.76 12.35 -9.43
C VAL A 348 -26.33 13.28 -10.57
N PHE A 349 -26.14 12.74 -11.78
CA PHE A 349 -25.87 13.53 -12.97
C PHE A 349 -27.09 14.34 -13.40
N ASN A 350 -28.27 13.73 -13.50
CA ASN A 350 -29.45 14.40 -14.08
C ASN A 350 -30.55 14.73 -13.05
N GLN A 351 -30.47 14.17 -11.84
CA GLN A 351 -31.40 14.42 -10.75
C GLN A 351 -30.65 14.77 -9.46
N PRO A 352 -31.16 15.73 -8.66
CA PRO A 352 -30.54 16.08 -7.39
C PRO A 352 -30.77 14.96 -6.38
N VAL A 353 -29.75 14.70 -5.56
CA VAL A 353 -29.78 13.75 -4.45
C VAL A 353 -29.53 14.52 -3.17
N ASN A 354 -30.44 14.37 -2.21
CA ASN A 354 -30.31 15.08 -0.94
C ASN A 354 -29.11 14.55 -0.15
N GLU A 355 -28.40 15.46 0.52
CA GLU A 355 -27.28 15.15 1.41
C GLU A 355 -26.17 14.33 0.74
N LEU A 356 -25.80 14.73 -0.48
CA LEU A 356 -24.74 14.07 -1.22
C LEU A 356 -23.38 14.25 -0.53
N ASN A 357 -22.64 13.16 -0.43
CA ASN A 357 -21.31 13.11 0.15
C ASN A 357 -20.41 12.22 -0.69
N VAL A 358 -19.14 12.58 -0.76
CA VAL A 358 -18.07 11.59 -0.99
C VAL A 358 -17.60 11.09 0.37
N PHE A 359 -17.42 9.79 0.51
CA PHE A 359 -17.03 9.16 1.76
C PHE A 359 -15.91 8.15 1.57
N ALA A 360 -15.23 7.84 2.66
CA ALA A 360 -14.29 6.72 2.74
C ALA A 360 -14.40 6.00 4.08
N GLU A 361 -14.25 4.69 4.04
CA GLU A 361 -14.08 3.78 5.17
C GLU A 361 -12.67 3.20 5.08
N TYR A 362 -11.91 3.21 6.17
CA TYR A 362 -10.52 2.75 6.17
C TYR A 362 -10.09 2.20 7.51
N ARG A 363 -8.93 1.53 7.54
CA ARG A 363 -8.38 0.89 8.73
C ARG A 363 -7.01 1.45 9.10
N SER A 364 -6.73 1.62 10.39
CA SER A 364 -5.39 1.93 10.90
C SER A 364 -4.52 0.68 11.09
N LEU A 365 -3.23 0.85 11.40
CA LEU A 365 -2.34 -0.28 11.73
C LEU A 365 -2.80 -1.07 12.96
N GLU A 366 -3.50 -0.43 13.89
CA GLU A 366 -4.09 -1.08 15.07
C GLU A 366 -5.43 -1.80 14.76
N ASN A 367 -5.78 -1.98 13.48
CA ASN A 367 -7.02 -2.61 13.02
C ASN A 367 -8.31 -1.87 13.44
N GLN A 368 -8.20 -0.56 13.76
CA GLN A 368 -9.37 0.29 14.03
C GLN A 368 -10.01 0.77 12.74
N ARG A 369 -11.34 0.74 12.65
CA ARG A 369 -12.09 1.18 11.47
C ARG A 369 -12.58 2.60 11.63
N PHE A 370 -12.41 3.41 10.59
CA PHE A 370 -12.81 4.81 10.57
C PHE A 370 -13.72 5.10 9.38
N PHE A 371 -14.61 6.07 9.54
CA PHE A 371 -15.46 6.62 8.48
C PHE A 371 -15.25 8.12 8.38
N VAL A 372 -15.04 8.63 7.17
CA VAL A 372 -14.86 10.05 6.87
C VAL A 372 -15.74 10.45 5.69
N ARG A 373 -16.19 11.71 5.66
CA ARG A 373 -16.98 12.21 4.52
C ARG A 373 -16.79 13.70 4.27
N ARG A 374 -17.06 14.10 3.03
CA ARG A 374 -17.21 15.50 2.62
C ARG A 374 -18.54 15.70 1.92
N GLN A 375 -19.26 16.73 2.34
CA GLN A 375 -20.48 17.14 1.69
C GLN A 375 -20.18 17.69 0.29
N LEU A 376 -21.06 17.35 -0.66
CA LEU A 376 -21.04 17.83 -2.03
C LEU A 376 -22.33 18.59 -2.30
N ASP A 377 -22.22 19.86 -2.70
CA ASP A 377 -23.34 20.64 -3.18
C ASP A 377 -23.54 20.37 -4.67
N GLN A 378 -24.81 20.27 -5.10
CA GLN A 378 -25.17 20.10 -6.50
C GLN A 378 -25.63 21.43 -7.08
N ALA A 379 -24.97 21.88 -8.14
CA ALA A 379 -25.38 23.06 -8.91
C ALA A 379 -25.82 22.63 -10.31
N LYS A 380 -26.98 23.11 -10.77
CA LYS A 380 -27.44 22.81 -12.12
C LYS A 380 -26.60 23.61 -13.12
N VAL A 381 -26.05 22.97 -14.15
CA VAL A 381 -25.26 23.67 -15.16
C VAL A 381 -26.13 24.65 -15.97
N PRO A 382 -25.57 25.69 -16.61
CA PRO A 382 -26.35 26.70 -17.33
C PRO A 382 -27.28 26.14 -18.42
N SER A 383 -26.90 25.03 -19.06
CA SER A 383 -27.74 24.35 -20.06
C SER A 383 -28.96 23.65 -19.46
N GLY A 384 -29.00 23.46 -18.14
CA GLY A 384 -30.01 22.69 -17.43
C GLY A 384 -29.89 21.17 -17.58
N ALA A 385 -28.85 20.68 -18.28
CA ALA A 385 -28.75 19.27 -18.68
C ALA A 385 -28.36 18.33 -17.52
N PHE A 386 -27.53 18.79 -16.59
CA PHE A 386 -27.01 17.97 -15.50
C PHE A 386 -26.62 18.82 -14.28
N TYR A 387 -26.20 18.17 -13.20
CA TYR A 387 -25.69 18.78 -11.99
C TYR A 387 -24.17 18.59 -11.89
N GLU A 388 -23.47 19.69 -11.62
CA GLU A 388 -22.05 19.69 -11.24
C GLU A 388 -21.90 19.64 -9.71
N PHE A 389 -20.78 19.12 -9.23
CA PHE A 389 -20.48 19.05 -7.80
C PHE A 389 -19.61 20.22 -7.35
N LYS A 390 -19.90 20.75 -6.17
CA LYS A 390 -19.06 21.70 -5.46
C LYS A 390 -18.72 21.15 -4.09
N ALA A 391 -17.45 21.17 -3.75
CA ALA A 391 -17.01 20.71 -2.44
C ALA A 391 -17.54 21.66 -1.35
N ALA A 392 -18.25 21.11 -0.38
CA ALA A 392 -18.84 21.85 0.74
C ALA A 392 -18.17 21.45 2.06
N ALA A 393 -18.95 21.36 3.14
CA ALA A 393 -18.49 21.07 4.49
C ALA A 393 -17.73 19.75 4.60
N PHE A 394 -16.65 19.76 5.38
CA PHE A 394 -15.92 18.55 5.76
C PHE A 394 -16.42 18.03 7.11
N VAL A 395 -16.59 16.70 7.22
CA VAL A 395 -16.92 16.03 8.47
C VAL A 395 -15.74 15.16 8.88
N SER A 396 -15.16 15.46 10.05
CA SER A 396 -14.00 14.76 10.58
C SER A 396 -14.21 13.25 10.71
N PRO A 397 -13.14 12.43 10.60
CA PRO A 397 -13.26 11.00 10.72
C PRO A 397 -13.82 10.55 12.07
N THR A 398 -14.68 9.54 12.04
CA THR A 398 -15.31 8.93 13.22
C THR A 398 -14.91 7.47 13.32
N LEU A 399 -14.55 7.02 14.52
CA LEU A 399 -14.28 5.60 14.81
C LEU A 399 -15.57 4.79 14.68
N LEU A 400 -15.57 3.78 13.81
CA LEU A 400 -16.66 2.82 13.67
C LEU A 400 -16.57 1.79 14.80
N LYS A 401 -17.61 1.75 15.64
CA LYS A 401 -17.80 0.72 16.65
C LYS A 401 -18.90 -0.22 16.19
N ASP A 402 -18.64 -1.53 16.25
CA ASP A 402 -19.70 -2.53 16.06
C ASP A 402 -20.47 -2.68 17.37
N ASP A 403 -21.62 -2.03 17.44
CA ASP A 403 -22.58 -2.13 18.53
C ASP A 403 -23.59 -3.28 18.30
N GLY A 404 -23.36 -4.12 17.29
CA GLY A 404 -24.26 -5.20 16.91
C GLY A 404 -25.60 -4.72 16.33
N LEU A 405 -25.71 -3.42 16.01
CA LEU A 405 -26.92 -2.84 15.46
C LEU A 405 -27.18 -3.35 14.05
N LYS A 406 -28.30 -4.05 13.85
CA LYS A 406 -28.69 -4.60 12.54
C LYS A 406 -30.18 -4.48 12.33
N ILE A 407 -30.58 -4.25 11.09
CA ILE A 407 -31.96 -4.43 10.63
C ILE A 407 -32.19 -5.93 10.44
N ILE A 408 -33.29 -6.45 11.00
CA ILE A 408 -33.60 -7.89 11.04
C ILE A 408 -34.96 -8.23 10.43
N SER A 409 -35.64 -7.26 9.81
CA SER A 409 -36.84 -7.51 9.02
C SER A 409 -36.85 -6.66 7.75
N GLU A 410 -37.64 -7.10 6.77
CA GLU A 410 -38.10 -6.23 5.68
C GLU A 410 -39.03 -5.14 6.21
N LEU A 411 -39.39 -4.22 5.31
CA LEU A 411 -40.39 -3.19 5.58
C LEU A 411 -41.77 -3.83 5.78
N GLU A 412 -42.34 -3.66 6.97
CA GLU A 412 -43.70 -4.07 7.31
C GLU A 412 -44.62 -2.84 7.25
N GLN A 413 -45.88 -3.04 6.81
CA GLN A 413 -46.89 -1.98 6.79
C GLN A 413 -48.17 -2.36 7.58
N PRO A 414 -48.12 -2.40 8.92
CA PRO A 414 -49.33 -2.64 9.72
C PRO A 414 -50.23 -1.40 9.73
N GLY A 415 -51.27 -1.40 8.90
CA GLY A 415 -52.24 -0.30 8.83
C GLY A 415 -51.64 0.97 8.22
N ASP A 416 -51.68 2.09 8.94
CA ASP A 416 -51.12 3.38 8.50
C ASP A 416 -49.66 3.62 8.93
N LEU A 417 -48.98 2.57 9.39
CA LEU A 417 -47.60 2.60 9.88
C LEU A 417 -46.69 1.84 8.93
N TYR A 418 -45.51 2.38 8.65
CA TYR A 418 -44.38 1.62 8.12
C TYR A 418 -43.39 1.33 9.24
N GLN A 419 -42.89 0.10 9.36
CA GLN A 419 -41.95 -0.27 10.42
C GLN A 419 -40.92 -1.31 9.97
N MET A 420 -39.79 -1.34 10.68
CA MET A 420 -38.75 -2.35 10.54
C MET A 420 -38.26 -2.78 11.92
N ALA A 421 -37.88 -4.04 12.07
CA ALA A 421 -37.30 -4.57 13.28
C ALA A 421 -35.77 -4.44 13.25
N PHE A 422 -35.22 -4.07 14.39
CA PHE A 422 -33.80 -3.91 14.61
C PHE A 422 -33.35 -4.77 15.79
N GLN A 423 -32.07 -5.09 15.84
CA GLN A 423 -31.39 -5.62 17.01
C GLN A 423 -30.18 -4.76 17.34
N ILE A 424 -29.75 -4.77 18.60
CA ILE A 424 -28.50 -4.13 19.06
C ILE A 424 -27.88 -4.95 20.20
N GLY A 425 -26.55 -4.97 20.28
CA GLY A 425 -25.81 -5.54 21.40
C GLY A 425 -25.77 -4.59 22.59
N THR A 426 -26.08 -5.10 23.78
CA THR A 426 -25.99 -4.37 25.05
C THR A 426 -25.20 -5.18 26.07
N SER A 427 -24.86 -4.57 27.21
CA SER A 427 -24.28 -5.28 28.36
C SER A 427 -25.17 -6.42 28.88
N GLU A 428 -26.48 -6.36 28.62
CA GLU A 428 -27.47 -7.39 28.99
C GLU A 428 -27.71 -8.42 27.87
N GLY A 429 -26.91 -8.39 26.80
CA GLY A 429 -27.09 -9.22 25.61
C GLY A 429 -27.79 -8.50 24.46
N ILE A 430 -28.30 -9.28 23.50
CA ILE A 430 -28.95 -8.75 22.29
C ILE A 430 -30.38 -8.34 22.62
N LYS A 431 -30.72 -7.07 22.35
CA LYS A 431 -32.08 -6.54 22.47
C LYS A 431 -32.65 -6.29 21.08
N LYS A 432 -33.99 -6.32 20.96
CA LYS A 432 -34.71 -6.09 19.70
C LYS A 432 -35.78 -5.02 19.91
N ALA A 433 -36.02 -4.22 18.89
CA ALA A 433 -37.05 -3.18 18.87
C ALA A 433 -37.57 -2.99 17.45
N LYS A 434 -38.87 -2.71 17.32
CA LYS A 434 -39.49 -2.26 16.07
C LYS A 434 -39.52 -0.74 16.04
N ILE A 435 -39.05 -0.17 14.94
CA ILE A 435 -39.09 1.27 14.71
C ILE A 435 -40.03 1.54 13.54
N GLY A 436 -40.99 2.44 13.75
CA GLY A 436 -41.96 2.80 12.72
C GLY A 436 -42.21 4.30 12.56
N ILE A 437 -42.78 4.65 11.42
CA ILE A 437 -43.16 6.01 11.01
C ILE A 437 -44.52 5.94 10.31
N SER A 438 -45.48 6.79 10.70
CA SER A 438 -46.79 6.80 10.02
C SER A 438 -46.69 7.31 8.58
N ARG A 439 -47.48 6.70 7.69
CA ARG A 439 -47.57 7.02 6.26
C ARG A 439 -48.00 8.46 6.01
N THR A 440 -48.91 8.96 6.83
CA THR A 440 -49.37 10.35 6.76
C THR A 440 -48.18 11.31 6.89
N PHE A 441 -47.22 11.03 7.78
CA PHE A 441 -46.03 11.88 7.96
C PHE A 441 -45.00 11.74 6.86
N LEU A 442 -44.75 10.51 6.39
CA LEU A 442 -43.86 10.28 5.25
C LEU A 442 -44.32 11.09 4.03
N SER A 443 -45.64 11.21 3.85
CA SER A 443 -46.24 12.03 2.79
C SER A 443 -45.98 13.53 2.97
N VAL A 444 -45.99 14.05 4.21
CA VAL A 444 -45.65 15.46 4.50
C VAL A 444 -44.19 15.78 4.10
N TRP A 445 -43.28 14.81 4.26
CA TRP A 445 -41.90 14.94 3.82
C TRP A 445 -41.68 14.63 2.33
N SER A 446 -42.74 14.30 1.59
CA SER A 446 -42.65 13.83 0.20
C SER A 446 -41.78 12.58 0.04
N ILE A 447 -41.70 11.75 1.09
CA ILE A 447 -41.05 10.43 1.08
C ILE A 447 -42.14 9.39 0.84
N THR A 448 -42.39 9.05 -0.42
CA THR A 448 -43.48 8.15 -0.80
C THR A 448 -43.01 6.84 -1.43
N ASP A 449 -41.77 6.82 -1.92
CA ASP A 449 -41.17 5.64 -2.53
C ASP A 449 -40.73 4.63 -1.46
N GLU A 450 -40.98 3.34 -1.70
CA GLU A 450 -40.68 2.28 -0.73
C GLU A 450 -39.19 2.26 -0.33
N SER A 451 -38.27 2.49 -1.26
CA SER A 451 -36.84 2.51 -0.98
C SER A 451 -36.45 3.70 -0.10
N GLN A 452 -37.04 4.88 -0.37
CA GLN A 452 -36.84 6.07 0.47
C GLN A 452 -37.43 5.88 1.87
N ILE A 453 -38.58 5.20 1.98
CA ILE A 453 -39.18 4.87 3.29
C ILE A 453 -38.27 3.92 4.07
N LYS A 454 -37.75 2.86 3.43
CA LYS A 454 -36.77 1.95 4.06
C LYS A 454 -35.55 2.72 4.56
N GLN A 455 -35.00 3.60 3.74
CA GLN A 455 -33.84 4.42 4.11
C GLN A 455 -34.17 5.36 5.27
N ALA A 456 -35.32 6.03 5.26
CA ALA A 456 -35.75 6.91 6.33
C ALA A 456 -35.87 6.18 7.68
N ILE A 457 -36.50 5.00 7.69
CA ILE A 457 -36.64 4.16 8.88
C ILE A 457 -35.28 3.64 9.35
N ALA A 458 -34.39 3.24 8.44
CA ALA A 458 -33.04 2.80 8.77
C ALA A 458 -32.25 3.90 9.51
N GLU A 459 -32.23 5.13 8.98
CA GLU A 459 -31.49 6.23 9.60
C GLU A 459 -32.06 6.70 10.93
N LEU A 460 -33.39 6.85 11.03
CA LEU A 460 -34.06 7.22 12.27
C LEU A 460 -33.93 6.11 13.32
N GLY A 461 -34.16 4.86 12.91
CA GLY A 461 -34.01 3.67 13.73
C GLY A 461 -32.62 3.53 14.32
N HIS A 462 -31.58 3.73 13.50
CA HIS A 462 -30.21 3.70 13.96
C HIS A 462 -29.89 4.72 15.06
N ARG A 463 -30.49 5.91 15.00
CA ARG A 463 -30.26 6.98 15.98
C ARG A 463 -31.07 6.74 17.25
N ILE A 464 -32.37 6.47 17.13
CA ILE A 464 -33.26 6.32 18.28
C ILE A 464 -32.91 5.08 19.11
N ILE A 465 -32.50 3.98 18.46
CA ILE A 465 -32.07 2.77 19.19
C ILE A 465 -30.79 3.03 19.98
N ARG A 466 -29.82 3.74 19.41
CA ARG A 466 -28.59 4.12 20.14
C ARG A 466 -28.86 5.08 21.28
N LYS A 467 -29.83 6.00 21.13
CA LYS A 467 -30.33 6.83 22.23
C LYS A 467 -30.95 5.97 23.34
N MET A 468 -31.91 5.11 23.01
CA MET A 468 -32.55 4.21 23.97
C MET A 468 -31.56 3.25 24.64
N ALA A 469 -30.54 2.77 23.91
CA ALA A 469 -29.50 1.91 24.46
C ALA A 469 -28.64 2.64 25.50
N ARG A 470 -28.29 3.92 25.27
CA ARG A 470 -27.61 4.76 26.27
C ARG A 470 -28.46 5.01 27.50
N GLU A 471 -29.78 5.13 27.32
CA GLU A 471 -30.74 5.32 28.42
C GLU A 471 -31.13 4.00 29.13
N GLY A 472 -30.69 2.85 28.62
CA GLY A 472 -31.04 1.53 29.15
C GLY A 472 -32.50 1.11 28.92
N LYS A 473 -33.20 1.72 27.97
CA LYS A 473 -34.65 1.56 27.74
C LYS A 473 -34.98 1.19 26.29
N ILE A 474 -34.43 0.09 25.81
CA ILE A 474 -34.72 -0.39 24.43
C ILE A 474 -36.12 -0.96 24.38
N GLN A 475 -36.98 -0.34 23.57
CA GLN A 475 -38.36 -0.72 23.33
C GLN A 475 -38.78 -0.33 21.92
N ASP A 476 -39.94 -0.80 21.47
CA ASP A 476 -40.53 -0.37 20.21
C ASP A 476 -40.78 1.15 20.22
N TYR A 477 -40.54 1.80 19.10
CA TYR A 477 -40.71 3.24 18.96
C TYR A 477 -41.43 3.58 17.67
N THR A 478 -42.45 4.42 17.76
CA THR A 478 -43.16 4.94 16.59
C THR A 478 -43.01 6.45 16.56
N PHE A 479 -42.46 6.99 15.48
CA PHE A 479 -42.43 8.42 15.24
C PHE A 479 -43.84 8.90 14.90
N THR A 480 -44.35 9.79 15.74
CA THR A 480 -45.68 10.42 15.66
C THR A 480 -45.54 11.94 15.62
N THR A 481 -46.65 12.68 15.47
CA THR A 481 -46.66 14.16 15.54
C THR A 481 -45.87 14.76 16.70
N HIS A 482 -45.84 14.07 17.86
CA HIS A 482 -45.21 14.59 19.08
C HIS A 482 -43.68 14.64 18.99
N ASP A 483 -43.10 13.84 18.10
CA ASP A 483 -41.65 13.76 17.92
C ASP A 483 -41.11 14.84 16.98
N PHE A 484 -41.99 15.52 16.24
CA PHE A 484 -41.61 16.37 15.12
C PHE A 484 -41.14 17.75 15.59
N PRO A 485 -40.21 18.38 14.84
CA PRO A 485 -39.81 19.76 15.09
C PRO A 485 -41.02 20.70 15.08
N THR A 486 -41.02 21.68 16.00
CA THR A 486 -42.11 22.65 16.13
C THR A 486 -42.16 23.65 14.98
N ASP A 487 -41.02 23.93 14.34
CA ASP A 487 -40.85 25.13 13.51
C ASP A 487 -40.89 24.82 12.00
N PHE A 488 -40.65 23.57 11.61
CA PHE A 488 -40.60 23.16 10.20
C PHE A 488 -41.01 21.69 10.03
N GLN A 489 -42.00 21.42 9.17
CA GLN A 489 -42.59 20.08 9.04
C GLN A 489 -42.61 19.49 7.63
N ASN A 490 -42.45 20.29 6.56
CA ASN A 490 -42.68 19.82 5.20
C ASN A 490 -41.41 19.49 4.42
N GLY A 491 -41.53 18.57 3.45
CA GLY A 491 -40.43 18.16 2.58
C GLY A 491 -39.26 17.50 3.33
N PHE A 492 -38.15 17.33 2.61
CA PHE A 492 -36.98 16.62 3.12
C PHE A 492 -36.32 17.28 4.34
N GLU A 493 -36.38 18.61 4.44
CA GLU A 493 -35.75 19.34 5.55
C GLU A 493 -36.46 19.07 6.89
N GLY A 494 -37.77 18.83 6.89
CA GLY A 494 -38.49 18.39 8.10
C GLY A 494 -38.02 17.02 8.60
N TYR A 495 -37.80 16.08 7.68
CA TYR A 495 -37.22 14.77 7.99
C TYR A 495 -35.80 14.92 8.57
N LYS A 496 -34.97 15.74 7.94
CA LYS A 496 -33.59 15.99 8.35
C LYS A 496 -33.52 16.56 9.77
N GLN A 497 -34.32 17.58 10.08
CA GLN A 497 -34.38 18.18 11.42
C GLN A 497 -34.80 17.17 12.49
N LEU A 498 -35.83 16.36 12.22
CA LEU A 498 -36.22 15.27 13.13
C LEU A 498 -35.03 14.34 13.38
N ARG A 499 -34.38 13.88 12.30
CA ARG A 499 -33.25 12.96 12.37
C ARG A 499 -32.09 13.53 13.19
N GLU A 500 -31.81 14.82 13.07
CA GLU A 500 -30.72 15.50 13.78
C GLU A 500 -31.05 15.76 15.26
N ASN A 501 -32.32 15.95 15.61
CA ASN A 501 -32.76 16.14 17.00
C ASN A 501 -32.73 14.85 17.85
N ILE A 502 -32.54 13.69 17.22
CA ILE A 502 -32.35 12.42 17.93
C ILE A 502 -30.90 12.35 18.42
N ASN A 503 -30.67 12.93 19.61
CA ASN A 503 -29.37 12.98 20.28
C ASN A 503 -28.90 11.65 20.86
#